data_AF-A0A9W7EIF0-F1
#
_entry.id   AF-A0A9W7EIF0-F1
#
_cell.length_a   1.000
_cell.length_b   1.000
_cell.length_c   1.000
_cell.angle_alpha   90.00
_cell.angle_beta   90.00
_cell.angle_gamma   90.00
#
_symmetry.space_group_name_H-M   'P 1'
#
loop_
_entity.id
_entity.type
_entity.pdbx_description
1 polymer ?
#
loop_
_entity_poly.entity_id
_entity_poly.type
_entity_poly.pdbx_seq_one_letter_code
_entity_poly.pdbx_strand_id
1 'polypeptide(L)'
;MKLQRHALENGGIKADAKKWTQKRNVQTEQRYEALLSAFIKNGTISPRDRQVIEKYRSIHVIEEDVHLRALKGLGWTGNQYKLGHQENETSIKRRAEIERRNSDLSL
;
A
#
# COMPACT_ATOMS: atom_id res chain seq x y z
N MET A 1 -15.38 30.13 29.22
CA MET A 1 -14.20 29.76 28.40
C MET A 1 -12.97 29.58 29.29
N LYS A 2 -12.78 28.42 29.95
CA LYS A 2 -11.50 27.98 30.59
C LYS A 2 -11.71 26.65 31.34
N LEU A 3 -11.92 25.55 30.62
CA LEU A 3 -12.04 24.20 31.22
C LEU A 3 -11.26 23.13 30.43
N GLN A 4 -10.19 23.53 29.74
CA GLN A 4 -9.40 22.61 28.90
C GLN A 4 -7.88 22.69 29.17
N ARG A 5 -7.43 23.32 30.26
CA ARG A 5 -5.98 23.45 30.55
C ARG A 5 -5.49 22.77 31.82
N HIS A 6 -6.36 22.10 32.58
CA HIS A 6 -5.95 21.47 33.85
C HIS A 6 -5.51 20.00 33.72
N ALA A 7 -5.42 19.46 32.50
CA ALA A 7 -5.08 18.05 32.27
C ALA A 7 -3.58 17.78 32.04
N LEU A 8 -2.70 18.77 32.21
CA LEU A 8 -1.25 18.61 31.98
C LEU A 8 -0.42 18.46 33.28
N GLU A 9 -1.01 18.65 34.47
CA GLU A 9 -0.26 18.62 35.74
C GLU A 9 -0.21 17.26 36.44
N ASN A 10 -1.11 16.33 36.13
CA ASN A 10 -1.18 15.03 36.80
C ASN A 10 -0.69 13.91 35.88
N GLY A 11 0.63 13.81 35.65
CA GLY A 11 1.43 12.59 35.42
C GLY A 11 0.91 11.37 34.62
N GLY A 12 -0.22 11.46 33.91
CA GLY A 12 -0.97 10.32 33.37
C GLY A 12 -0.69 10.02 31.90
N ILE A 13 0.20 10.77 31.26
CA ILE A 13 0.63 10.57 29.86
C ILE A 13 1.97 9.82 29.83
N LYS A 14 2.12 8.75 30.60
CA LYS A 14 3.30 7.87 30.49
C LYS A 14 2.95 6.39 30.36
N ALA A 15 1.77 5.96 30.81
CA ALA A 15 1.40 4.55 30.80
C ALA A 15 1.11 3.98 29.39
N ASP A 16 0.68 4.81 28.43
CA ASP A 16 0.13 4.30 27.16
C ASP A 16 0.61 5.01 25.89
N ALA A 17 1.76 5.70 25.93
CA ALA A 17 2.35 6.32 24.74
C ALA A 17 2.51 5.30 23.59
N LYS A 18 2.92 4.06 23.91
CA LYS A 18 3.04 2.96 22.95
C LYS A 18 1.71 2.56 22.33
N LYS A 19 0.62 2.49 23.11
CA LYS A 19 -0.73 2.17 22.61
C LYS A 19 -1.28 3.28 21.72
N TRP A 20 -1.01 4.54 22.06
CA TRP A 20 -1.40 5.69 21.24
C TRP A 20 -0.67 5.71 19.89
N THR A 21 0.64 5.47 19.89
CA THR A 21 1.42 5.36 18.65
C THR A 21 0.94 4.19 17.80
N GLN A 22 0.69 3.03 18.41
CA GLN A 22 0.17 1.86 17.70
C GLN A 22 -1.19 2.12 17.06
N LYS A 23 -2.14 2.72 17.78
CA LYS A 23 -3.47 3.05 17.24
C LYS A 23 -3.41 4.02 16.07
N ARG A 24 -2.50 5.01 16.13
CA ARG A 24 -2.28 5.96 15.03
C ARG A 24 -1.69 5.27 13.80
N ASN A 25 -0.72 4.38 13.98
CA ASN A 25 -0.13 3.64 12.87
C ASN A 25 -1.18 2.78 12.15
N VAL A 26 -2.00 2.04 12.92
CA VAL A 26 -3.09 1.23 12.36
C VAL A 26 -4.07 2.08 11.54
N GLN A 27 -4.46 3.26 12.04
CA GLN A 27 -5.36 4.14 11.31
C GLN A 27 -4.71 4.69 10.02
N THR A 28 -3.42 5.01 10.06
CA THR A 28 -2.67 5.46 8.89
C THR A 28 -2.59 4.36 7.83
N GLU A 29 -2.33 3.11 8.23
CA GLU A 29 -2.29 1.95 7.33
C GLU A 29 -3.66 1.70 6.68
N GLN A 30 -4.75 1.72 7.45
CA GLN A 30 -6.11 1.55 6.91
C GLN A 30 -6.49 2.63 5.89
N ARG A 31 -6.12 3.89 6.15
CA ARG A 31 -6.33 4.98 5.19
C ARG A 31 -5.50 4.80 3.93
N TYR A 32 -4.28 4.31 4.10
CA TYR A 32 -3.38 4.03 2.99
C TYR A 32 -3.92 2.92 2.09
N GLU A 33 -4.42 1.82 2.67
CA GLU A 33 -5.06 0.72 1.91
C GLU A 33 -6.30 1.20 1.15
N ALA A 34 -7.15 2.02 1.78
CA ALA A 34 -8.31 2.60 1.12
C ALA A 34 -7.90 3.48 -0.07
N LEU A 35 -6.91 4.36 0.11
CA LEU A 35 -6.36 5.19 -0.96
C LEU A 35 -5.81 4.34 -2.11
N LEU A 36 -5.02 3.33 -1.77
CA LEU A 36 -4.38 2.44 -2.75
C LEU A 36 -5.43 1.66 -3.54
N SER A 37 -6.47 1.14 -2.88
CA SER A 37 -7.58 0.43 -3.52
C SER A 37 -8.34 1.32 -4.51
N ALA A 38 -8.51 2.61 -4.20
CA ALA A 38 -9.21 3.55 -5.07
C ALA A 38 -8.46 3.79 -6.39
N PHE A 39 -7.13 3.84 -6.34
CA PHE A 39 -6.29 4.00 -7.53
C PHE A 39 -6.16 2.71 -8.34
N ILE A 40 -6.22 1.56 -7.68
CA ILE A 40 -5.93 0.26 -8.29
C ILE A 40 -7.19 -0.46 -8.82
N LYS A 41 -8.39 -0.04 -8.44
CA LYS A 41 -9.68 -0.70 -8.75
C LYS A 41 -9.88 -1.04 -10.24
N ASN A 42 -9.27 -0.29 -11.15
CA ASN A 42 -9.43 -0.47 -12.59
C ASN A 42 -8.36 -1.40 -13.21
N GLY A 43 -7.55 -2.09 -12.40
CA GLY A 43 -6.49 -2.99 -12.88
C GLY A 43 -5.29 -2.26 -13.49
N THR A 44 -5.29 -0.93 -13.49
CA THR A 44 -4.22 -0.07 -14.00
C THR A 44 -3.97 1.07 -13.02
N ILE A 45 -2.74 1.55 -12.99
CA ILE A 45 -2.32 2.69 -12.18
C ILE A 45 -1.46 3.61 -13.04
N SER A 46 -1.88 4.86 -13.19
CA SER A 46 -1.15 5.80 -14.05
C SER A 46 0.13 6.30 -13.37
N PRO A 47 1.10 6.84 -14.12
CA PRO A 47 2.26 7.52 -13.54
C PRO A 47 1.87 8.65 -12.59
N ARG A 48 0.77 9.36 -12.87
CA ARG A 48 0.25 10.44 -12.01
C ARG A 48 -0.27 9.89 -10.69
N ASP A 49 -1.01 8.78 -10.71
CA ASP A 49 -1.53 8.15 -9.50
C ASP A 49 -0.39 7.65 -8.60
N ARG A 50 0.66 7.09 -9.21
CA ARG A 50 1.87 6.70 -8.46
C ARG A 50 2.57 7.88 -7.80
N GLN A 51 2.62 9.04 -8.45
CA GLN A 51 3.16 10.25 -7.81
C GLN A 51 2.32 10.68 -6.61
N VAL A 52 0.99 10.58 -6.70
CA VAL A 52 0.09 10.90 -5.58
C VAL A 52 0.31 9.92 -4.42
N ILE A 53 0.42 8.63 -4.72
CA ILE A 53 0.68 7.58 -3.72
C ILE A 53 2.05 7.79 -3.10
N GLU A 54 3.10 8.04 -3.88
CA GLU A 54 4.45 8.26 -3.36
C GLU A 54 4.52 9.51 -2.46
N LYS A 55 3.84 10.59 -2.86
CA LYS A 55 3.69 11.77 -2.01
C LYS A 55 2.98 11.44 -0.70
N TYR A 56 1.91 10.64 -0.75
CA TYR A 56 1.22 10.21 0.47
C TYR A 56 2.14 9.38 1.37
N ARG A 57 2.91 8.46 0.79
CA ARG A 57 3.88 7.63 1.52
C ARG A 57 4.93 8.49 2.23
N SER A 58 5.46 9.51 1.54
CA SER A 58 6.42 10.45 2.12
C SER A 58 5.82 11.26 3.29
N ILE A 59 4.60 11.78 3.15
CA ILE A 59 3.94 12.59 4.19
C ILE A 59 3.60 11.75 5.44
N HIS A 60 3.17 10.50 5.22
CA HIS A 60 2.66 9.63 6.28
C HIS A 60 3.68 8.59 6.76
N VAL A 61 4.92 8.64 6.26
CA VAL A 61 6.00 7.70 6.58
C VAL A 61 5.55 6.25 6.42
N ILE A 62 4.99 5.95 5.25
CA ILE A 62 4.59 4.58 4.89
C ILE A 62 5.82 3.84 4.39
N GLU A 63 6.34 2.98 5.26
CA GLU A 63 7.46 2.10 4.97
C GLU A 63 7.16 1.15 3.80
N GLU A 64 8.22 0.70 3.13
CA GLU A 64 8.12 -0.19 1.96
C GLU A 64 7.43 -1.51 2.29
N ASP A 65 7.64 -2.06 3.48
CA ASP A 65 7.01 -3.31 3.92
C ASP A 65 5.48 -3.15 4.07
N VAL A 66 5.01 -2.03 4.61
CA VAL A 66 3.59 -1.67 4.70
C VAL A 66 3.01 -1.52 3.30
N HIS A 67 3.72 -0.82 2.40
CA HIS A 67 3.31 -0.65 1.01
C HIS A 67 3.13 -1.99 0.29
N LEU A 68 4.11 -2.89 0.41
CA LEU A 68 4.06 -4.21 -0.22
C LEU A 68 2.97 -5.10 0.38
N ARG A 69 2.72 -5.03 1.70
CA ARG A 69 1.60 -5.74 2.33
C ARG A 69 0.25 -5.26 1.81
N ALA A 70 0.06 -3.94 1.71
CA ALA A 70 -1.17 -3.34 1.19
C ALA A 70 -1.40 -3.74 -0.28
N LEU A 71 -0.37 -3.68 -1.12
CA LEU A 71 -0.44 -4.17 -2.51
C LEU A 71 -0.83 -5.65 -2.57
N LYS A 72 -0.19 -6.49 -1.76
CA LYS A 72 -0.48 -7.92 -1.71
C LYS A 72 -1.93 -8.19 -1.28
N GLY A 73 -2.45 -7.44 -0.30
CA GLY A 73 -3.85 -7.51 0.12
C GLY A 73 -4.84 -7.17 -1.00
N LEU A 74 -4.42 -6.34 -1.96
CA LEU A 74 -5.20 -5.99 -3.15
C LEU A 74 -4.93 -6.91 -4.35
N GLY A 75 -4.12 -7.97 -4.19
CA GLY A 75 -3.76 -8.90 -5.27
C GLY A 75 -2.72 -8.37 -6.25
N TRP A 76 -1.95 -7.35 -5.83
CA TRP A 76 -0.87 -6.75 -6.62
C TRP A 76 0.50 -7.12 -6.09
N THR A 77 1.46 -7.20 -7.01
CA THR A 77 2.88 -7.28 -6.69
C THR A 77 3.54 -5.92 -6.84
N GLY A 78 4.67 -5.70 -6.15
CA GLY A 78 5.48 -4.49 -6.34
C GLY A 78 5.91 -4.28 -7.80
N ASN A 79 6.14 -5.37 -8.55
CA ASN A 79 6.46 -5.30 -9.97
C ASN A 79 5.28 -4.82 -10.81
N GLN A 80 4.07 -5.34 -10.58
CA GLN A 80 2.86 -4.88 -11.28
C GLN A 80 2.58 -3.40 -10.99
N TYR A 81 2.79 -2.95 -9.74
CA TYR A 81 2.70 -1.55 -9.38
C TYR A 81 3.71 -0.67 -10.15
N LYS A 82 4.97 -1.13 -10.27
CA LYS A 82 6.01 -0.47 -11.07
C LYS A 82 5.73 -0.49 -12.58
N LEU A 83 5.05 -1.51 -13.09
CA LEU A 83 4.65 -1.60 -14.49
C LEU A 83 3.36 -0.82 -14.81
N GLY A 84 2.57 -0.46 -13.79
CA GLY A 84 1.37 0.34 -13.97
C GLY A 84 0.11 -0.47 -14.30
N HIS A 85 0.18 -1.80 -14.30
CA HIS A 85 -0.95 -2.66 -14.64
C HIS A 85 -0.85 -4.00 -13.93
N GLN A 86 -2.01 -4.55 -13.58
CA GLN A 86 -2.12 -5.92 -13.11
C GLN A 86 -1.98 -6.81 -14.34
N GLU A 87 -0.96 -7.66 -14.37
CA GLU A 87 -0.94 -8.78 -15.32
C GLU A 87 -2.18 -9.63 -15.00
N ASN A 88 -3.18 -9.60 -15.88
CA ASN A 88 -4.34 -10.46 -15.70
C ASN A 88 -3.91 -11.92 -15.93
N GLU A 89 -4.64 -12.85 -15.33
CA GLU A 89 -4.34 -14.29 -15.42
C GLU A 89 -4.25 -14.79 -16.88
N THR A 90 -5.01 -14.16 -17.78
CA THR A 90 -5.00 -14.45 -19.22
C THR A 90 -3.68 -14.08 -19.88
N SER A 91 -3.08 -12.94 -19.53
CA SER A 91 -1.78 -12.48 -20.02
C SER A 91 -0.67 -13.41 -19.55
N ILE A 92 -0.74 -13.82 -18.29
CA ILE A 92 0.22 -14.76 -17.67
C ILE A 92 0.15 -16.12 -18.36
N LYS A 93 -1.07 -16.67 -18.56
CA LYS A 93 -1.28 -17.94 -19.26
C LYS A 93 -0.76 -17.89 -20.70
N ARG A 94 -1.07 -16.82 -21.43
CA ARG A 94 -0.65 -16.66 -22.82
C ARG A 94 0.87 -16.59 -22.97
N ARG A 95 1.55 -15.91 -22.05
CA ARG A 95 3.02 -15.85 -22.04
C ARG A 95 3.65 -17.19 -21.70
N ALA A 96 3.12 -17.90 -20.69
CA ALA A 96 3.60 -19.23 -20.33
C ALA A 96 3.40 -20.27 -21.45
N GLU A 97 2.31 -20.15 -22.22
CA GLU A 97 2.06 -21.00 -23.39
C GLU A 97 3.03 -20.71 -24.54
N ILE A 98 3.33 -19.44 -24.82
CA ILE A 98 4.33 -19.05 -25.82
C ILE A 98 5.73 -19.54 -25.43
N GLU A 99 6.12 -19.40 -24.17
CA GLU A 99 7.42 -19.88 -23.66
C GLU A 99 7.56 -21.41 -23.79
N ARG A 100 6.51 -22.19 -23.47
CA ARG A 100 6.52 -23.66 -23.71
C ARG A 100 6.69 -24.00 -25.18
N ARG A 101 5.90 -23.35 -26.04
CA ARG A 101 5.91 -23.61 -27.49
C ARG A 101 7.25 -23.25 -28.15
N ASN A 102 7.94 -22.21 -27.66
CA ASN A 102 9.28 -21.85 -28.15
C ASN A 102 10.37 -22.80 -27.63
N SER A 103 10.19 -23.37 -26.44
CA SER A 103 11.05 -24.44 -25.89
C SER A 103 10.99 -25.71 -26.75
N ASP A 104 9.78 -26.09 -27.18
CA ASP A 104 9.56 -27.30 -27.98
C ASP A 104 10.06 -27.18 -29.43
N LEU A 105 10.31 -25.97 -29.92
CA LEU A 105 10.83 -25.67 -31.26
C LEU A 105 12.36 -25.48 -31.31
N SER A 106 13.05 -25.65 -30.17
CA SER A 106 14.52 -25.49 -30.05
C SER A 106 15.30 -26.81 -29.98
N LEU A 107 14.67 -27.92 -30.35
CA LEU A 107 15.27 -29.25 -30.56
C LEU A 107 15.30 -29.58 -32.05
#